data_AF-A0A972Y1H3-F1
#
_entry.id   AF-A0A972Y1H3-F1
#
_cell.length_a   1.000
_cell.length_b   1.000
_cell.length_c   1.000
_cell.angle_alpha   90.00
_cell.angle_beta   90.00
_cell.angle_gamma   90.00
#
_symmetry.space_group_name_H-M   'P 1'
#
loop_
_entity.id
_entity.type
_entity.pdbx_description
1 polymer ?
#
loop_
_entity_poly.entity_id
_entity_poly.type
_entity_poly.pdbx_seq_one_letter_code
_entity_poly.pdbx_strand_id
1 'polypeptide(L)' 'MTKYEAILFFSIATMKTVSDHSGYMLPYDPFTYFPNNAKYHEIHHDYKGFNKNFQQPFFTFWDSYFKTKKIC' A
#
# COMPACT_ATOMS: atom_id res chain seq x y z
N MET A 1 18.95 13.11 5.04
CA MET A 1 18.42 12.87 3.70
C MET A 1 18.93 13.95 2.78
N THR A 2 19.69 13.60 1.74
CA THR A 2 20.10 14.52 0.69
C THR A 2 18.88 14.90 -0.16
N LYS A 3 18.96 16.01 -0.91
CA LYS A 3 17.87 16.44 -1.80
C LYS A 3 17.51 15.35 -2.82
N TYR A 4 18.50 14.63 -3.33
CA TYR A 4 18.32 13.55 -4.30
C TYR A 4 17.66 12.31 -3.69
N GLU A 5 18.06 11.92 -2.47
CA GLU A 5 17.40 10.84 -1.73
C GLU A 5 15.92 11.17 -1.48
N ALA A 6 15.62 12.42 -1.11
CA ALA A 6 14.25 12.87 -0.86
C ALA A 6 13.39 12.79 -2.13
N ILE A 7 13.91 13.31 -3.25
CA ILE A 7 13.22 13.27 -4.54
C ILE A 7 12.98 11.83 -4.96
N LEU A 8 13.98 10.96 -4.84
CA LEU A 8 13.86 9.56 -5.22
C LEU A 8 12.82 8.84 -4.37
N PHE A 9 12.92 8.98 -3.04
CA PHE A 9 11.99 8.34 -2.11
C PHE A 9 10.55 8.82 -2.35
N PHE A 10 10.34 10.14 -2.47
CA PHE A 10 9.02 10.70 -2.71
C PHE A 10 8.43 10.26 -4.05
N SER A 11 9.25 10.21 -5.10
CA SER A 11 8.82 9.74 -6.43
C SER A 11 8.37 8.27 -6.38
N ILE A 12 9.16 7.40 -5.74
CA ILE A 12 8.82 5.98 -5.59
C ILE A 12 7.57 5.80 -4.73
N ALA A 13 7.46 6.50 -3.61
CA ALA A 13 6.28 6.45 -2.76
C ALA A 13 5.02 6.91 -3.50
N THR A 14 5.13 7.97 -4.31
CA THR A 14 4.01 8.46 -5.13
C THR A 14 3.60 7.43 -6.18
N MET A 15 4.56 6.83 -6.90
CA MET A 15 4.27 5.75 -7.86
C MET A 15 3.60 4.55 -7.18
N LYS A 16 4.06 4.17 -5.97
CA LYS A 16 3.45 3.10 -5.18
C LYS A 16 1.99 3.41 -4.83
N THR A 17 1.71 4.62 -4.34
CA THR A 17 0.34 5.05 -4.02
C THR A 17 -0.57 5.01 -5.24
N VAL A 18 -0.08 5.41 -6.42
CA VAL A 18 -0.84 5.28 -7.68
C VAL A 18 -1.12 3.82 -8.02
N SER A 19 -0.12 2.93 -7.91
CA SER A 19 -0.30 1.48 -8.13
C SER A 19 -1.38 0.92 -7.20
N ASP A 20 -1.35 1.24 -5.90
CA ASP A 20 -2.33 0.74 -4.93
C ASP A 20 -3.76 1.20 -5.21
N HIS A 21 -3.94 2.44 -5.68
CA HIS A 21 -5.26 3.00 -6.01
C HIS A 21 -5.73 2.65 -7.43
N SER A 22 -4.88 2.08 -8.27
CA SER A 22 -5.25 1.67 -9.62
C SER A 22 -6.19 0.46 -9.64
N GLY A 23 -6.22 -0.31 -8.55
CA GLY A 23 -6.97 -1.57 -8.45
C GLY A 23 -6.37 -2.72 -9.28
N TYR A 24 -5.24 -2.50 -9.97
CA TYR A 24 -4.63 -3.52 -10.82
C TYR A 24 -3.60 -4.37 -10.06
N MET A 25 -3.62 -5.67 -10.35
CA MET A 25 -2.60 -6.63 -9.93
C MET A 25 -1.90 -7.18 -11.18
N LEU A 26 -1.09 -6.33 -11.83
CA LEU A 26 -0.44 -6.68 -13.09
C LEU A 26 0.67 -7.72 -12.88
N PRO A 27 0.88 -8.64 -13.84
CA PRO A 27 2.05 -9.51 -13.82
C PRO A 27 3.34 -8.68 -13.79
N TYR A 28 4.28 -9.06 -12.92
CA TYR A 28 5.61 -8.45 -12.80
C TYR A 28 5.64 -6.99 -12.33
N ASP A 29 4.55 -6.44 -11.81
CA ASP A 29 4.59 -5.12 -11.15
C ASP A 29 5.39 -5.23 -9.85
N PRO A 30 6.58 -4.57 -9.74
CA PRO A 30 7.42 -4.67 -8.55
C PRO A 30 6.73 -4.13 -7.28
N PHE A 31 5.73 -3.25 -7.42
CA PHE A 31 5.00 -2.73 -6.30
C PHE A 31 4.07 -3.76 -5.65
N THR A 32 3.64 -4.79 -6.38
CA THR A 32 2.80 -5.86 -5.84
C THR A 32 3.54 -6.79 -4.88
N TYR A 33 4.88 -6.76 -4.87
CA TYR A 33 5.70 -7.52 -3.92
C TYR A 33 5.67 -6.94 -2.51
N PHE A 34 5.22 -5.70 -2.35
CA PHE A 34 4.93 -5.14 -1.03
C PHE A 34 3.65 -5.75 -0.46
N PRO A 35 3.60 -6.01 0.86
CA PRO A 35 2.43 -6.62 1.49
C PRO A 35 1.21 -5.70 1.53
N ASN A 36 1.42 -4.38 1.48
CA ASN A 36 0.36 -3.47 1.04
C ASN A 36 0.45 -3.42 -0.50
N ASN A 37 -0.60 -3.89 -1.17
CA ASN A 37 -0.78 -3.86 -2.62
C ASN A 37 -2.24 -3.49 -2.93
N ALA A 38 -2.57 -3.32 -4.22
CA ALA A 38 -3.92 -2.92 -4.64
C ALA A 38 -5.04 -3.78 -4.03
N LYS A 39 -4.88 -5.12 -3.98
CA LYS A 39 -5.90 -6.02 -3.38
C LYS A 39 -6.04 -5.81 -1.87
N TYR A 40 -4.93 -5.60 -1.16
CA TYR A 40 -4.94 -5.32 0.27
C TYR A 40 -5.58 -3.96 0.58
N HIS A 41 -5.22 -2.95 -0.22
CA HIS A 41 -5.65 -1.57 -0.06
C HIS A 41 -7.12 -1.36 -0.44
N GLU A 42 -7.64 -2.08 -1.43
CA GLU A 42 -9.06 -2.04 -1.82
C GLU A 42 -10.02 -2.30 -0.65
N ILE A 43 -9.63 -3.17 0.29
CA ILE A 43 -10.45 -3.48 1.48
C ILE A 43 -10.70 -2.24 2.33
N HIS A 44 -9.74 -1.31 2.40
CA HIS A 44 -9.90 -0.05 3.12
C HIS A 44 -10.95 0.85 2.45
N HIS A 45 -11.10 0.77 1.14
CA HIS A 45 -12.10 1.54 0.39
C HIS A 45 -13.50 0.90 0.41
N ASP A 46 -13.62 -0.38 0.77
CA ASP A 46 -14.92 -1.05 0.99
C ASP A 46 -15.62 -0.44 2.22
N TYR A 47 -16.90 -0.07 2.08
CA TYR A 47 -17.74 0.42 3.18
C TYR A 47 -17.82 -0.54 4.38
N LYS A 48 -17.62 -1.85 4.18
CA LYS A 48 -17.53 -2.87 5.24
C LYS A 48 -16.11 -3.08 5.76
N GLY A 49 -15.10 -2.55 5.07
CA GLY A 49 -13.69 -2.73 5.36
C GLY A 49 -12.94 -1.44 5.74
N PHE A 50 -13.60 -0.28 5.76
CA PHE A 50 -12.99 1.02 6.09
C PHE A 50 -12.26 1.07 7.44
N ASN A 51 -12.60 0.19 8.37
CA ASN A 51 -11.95 0.05 9.66
C ASN A 51 -10.82 -1.00 9.69
N LYS A 52 -10.29 -1.36 8.52
CA LYS A 52 -9.20 -2.31 8.30
C LYS A 52 -8.15 -1.69 7.38
N ASN A 53 -6.94 -2.26 7.43
CA ASN A 53 -5.85 -1.99 6.49
C ASN A 53 -5.48 -0.50 6.37
N PHE A 54 -5.20 0.14 7.50
CA PHE A 54 -4.93 1.57 7.57
C PHE A 54 -3.51 1.97 7.11
N GLN A 55 -2.54 1.05 7.23
CA GLN A 55 -1.14 1.37 6.97
C GLN A 55 -0.86 1.42 5.47
N GLN A 56 -0.25 2.53 5.03
CA GLN A 56 0.19 2.75 3.66
C GLN A 56 1.63 3.29 3.60
N PRO A 57 2.29 3.27 2.43
CA PRO A 57 1.88 2.60 1.19
C PRO A 57 2.61 1.26 0.97
N PHE A 58 3.58 0.89 1.83
CA PHE A 58 4.45 -0.27 1.59
C PHE A 58 4.17 -1.47 2.50
N PHE A 59 4.07 -1.25 3.81
CA PHE A 59 4.06 -2.34 4.79
C PHE A 59 2.74 -2.46 5.53
N THR A 60 2.53 -3.58 6.23
CA THR A 60 1.29 -3.89 6.99
C THR A 60 1.57 -4.22 8.46
N PHE A 61 2.73 -3.79 8.96
CA PHE A 61 3.20 -4.07 10.32
C PHE A 61 2.23 -3.56 11.39
N TRP A 62 1.87 -2.27 11.35
CA TRP A 62 0.96 -1.63 12.29
C TRP A 62 -0.43 -2.23 12.21
N ASP A 63 -0.90 -2.57 11.02
CA ASP A 63 -2.16 -3.28 10.89
C ASP A 63 -2.13 -4.67 11.54
N SER A 64 -0.99 -5.35 11.48
CA SER A 64 -0.80 -6.63 12.17
C SER A 64 -0.73 -6.42 13.68
N TYR A 65 0.03 -5.42 14.14
CA TYR A 65 0.23 -5.12 15.55
C TYR A 65 -1.07 -4.70 16.26
N PHE A 66 -1.86 -3.83 15.63
CA PHE A 66 -3.13 -3.33 16.17
C PHE A 66 -4.34 -4.19 15.79
N LYS A 67 -4.14 -5.34 15.14
CA LYS A 67 -5.20 -6.29 14.73
C LYS A 67 -6.25 -5.67 13.79
N THR A 68 -5.81 -4.77 12.91
CA THR A 68 -6.62 -4.13 11.86
C THR A 68 -6.33 -4.70 10.48
N LYS A 69 -5.41 -5.66 10.36
CA LYS A 69 -5.12 -6.39 9.12
C LYS A 69 -6.27 -7.31 8.69
N LYS A 70 -6.67 -7.21 7.42
CA LYS A 70 -7.62 -8.08 6.73
C LYS A 70 -7.05 -8.48 5.37
N ILE A 71 -7.09 -9.77 5.05
CA ILE A 71 -6.65 -10.35 3.77
C ILE A 71 -7.87 -11.00 3.12
N CYS A 72 -8.03 -10.84 1.81
CA CYS A 72 -9.06 -11.49 1.00
C CYS A 72 -8.50 -12.68 0.22
#